data_AF-T1ADM8-F1
#
_entry.id   AF-T1ADM8-F1
#
_cell.length_a   1.000
_cell.length_b   1.000
_cell.length_c   1.000
_cell.angle_alpha   90.00
_cell.angle_beta   90.00
_cell.angle_gamma   90.00
#
_symmetry.space_group_name_H-M   'P 1'
#
loop_
_entity.id
_entity.type
_entity.pdbx_description
1 polymer ?
#
loop_
_entity_poly.entity_id
_entity_poly.type
_entity_poly.pdbx_seq_one_letter_code
_entity_poly.pdbx_strand_id
1 'polypeptide(L)'
;APCTLGGNIQDIQEKLEEHIMALNQMNAMRYVTPFKSEVTEKTSLLADVQDIIEKWLKVQTLWTNLVSVFTSGDIAKQMPTESKKFKNIDKQWLKIMERANEQKNVI
;
A
#
# COMPACT_ATOMS: atom_id res chain seq x y z
N ALA A 1 -4.78 -6.34 15.90
CA ALA A 1 -3.88 -5.16 15.98
C ALA A 1 -3.98 -4.41 14.67
N PRO A 2 -4.07 -3.06 14.67
CA PRO A 2 -4.29 -2.32 13.44
C PRO A 2 -3.07 -2.52 12.53
N CYS A 3 -3.31 -3.08 11.35
CA CYS A 3 -2.34 -3.27 10.26
C CYS A 3 -1.15 -4.18 10.54
N THR A 4 -1.36 -5.49 10.59
CA THR A 4 -0.29 -6.44 10.27
C THR A 4 -0.07 -6.50 8.77
N LEU A 5 0.59 -5.46 8.23
CA LEU A 5 1.32 -5.54 6.95
C LEU A 5 2.58 -6.43 7.07
N GLY A 6 2.85 -7.06 8.23
CA GLY A 6 4.12 -7.71 8.54
C GLY A 6 4.23 -9.20 8.21
N GLY A 7 3.17 -9.88 7.80
CA GLY A 7 3.20 -11.35 7.69
C GLY A 7 3.46 -11.93 6.29
N ASN A 8 3.19 -11.16 5.22
CA ASN A 8 3.25 -11.69 3.85
C ASN A 8 3.42 -10.58 2.79
N ILE A 9 3.69 -9.34 3.19
CA ILE A 9 3.76 -8.23 2.22
C ILE A 9 4.94 -8.40 1.25
N GLN A 10 6.04 -8.95 1.75
CA GLN A 10 7.22 -9.27 0.95
C GLN A 10 6.87 -10.30 -0.13
N ASP A 11 6.27 -11.43 0.25
CA ASP A 11 5.79 -12.45 -0.69
C ASP A 11 4.76 -11.88 -1.71
N ILE A 12 3.89 -10.96 -1.28
CA ILE A 12 2.93 -10.30 -2.18
C ILE A 12 3.64 -9.40 -3.18
N GLN A 13 4.63 -8.60 -2.74
CA GLN A 13 5.42 -7.74 -3.61
C GLN A 13 6.25 -8.56 -4.59
N GLU A 14 6.88 -9.65 -4.13
CA GLU A 14 7.64 -10.58 -4.98
C GLU A 14 6.76 -11.22 -6.06
N LYS A 15 5.58 -11.72 -5.69
CA LYS A 15 4.62 -12.26 -6.66
C LYS A 15 4.11 -11.21 -7.65
N LEU A 16 3.89 -9.99 -7.18
CA LEU A 16 3.44 -8.90 -8.03
C LEU A 16 4.50 -8.54 -9.07
N GLU A 17 5.78 -8.46 -8.65
CA GLU A 17 6.91 -8.23 -9.55
C GLU A 17 7.07 -9.38 -10.55
N GLU A 18 6.97 -10.64 -10.10
CA GLU A 18 7.00 -11.82 -10.98
C GLU A 18 5.90 -11.77 -12.04
N HIS A 19 4.66 -11.44 -11.66
CA HIS A 19 3.53 -11.33 -12.58
C HIS A 19 3.69 -10.18 -13.57
N ILE A 20 4.18 -9.02 -13.13
CA ILE A 20 4.49 -7.89 -14.02
C ILE A 20 5.59 -8.28 -15.02
N MET A 21 6.65 -8.96 -14.57
CA MET A 21 7.72 -9.46 -15.44
C MET A 21 7.20 -10.47 -16.46
N ALA A 22 6.33 -11.40 -16.05
CA ALA A 22 5.73 -12.39 -16.94
C ALA A 22 4.87 -11.72 -18.04
N LEU A 23 4.05 -10.74 -17.68
CA LEU A 23 3.25 -9.98 -18.64
C LEU A 23 4.12 -9.15 -19.60
N ASN A 24 5.21 -8.56 -19.11
CA ASN A 24 6.17 -7.85 -19.96
C ASN A 24 6.86 -8.78 -20.96
N GLN A 25 7.23 -10.00 -20.54
CA GLN A 25 7.76 -11.02 -21.45
C GLN A 25 6.72 -11.45 -22.49
N MET A 26 5.46 -11.65 -22.10
CA MET A 26 4.37 -11.95 -23.03
C MET A 26 4.18 -10.82 -24.05
N ASN A 27 4.27 -9.56 -23.64
CA ASN A 27 4.17 -8.41 -24.53
C ASN A 27 5.33 -8.31 -25.54
N ALA A 28 6.48 -8.89 -25.22
CA ALA A 28 7.63 -8.97 -26.13
C ALA A 28 7.52 -10.12 -27.15
N MET A 29 6.58 -11.06 -26.98
CA MET A 29 6.40 -12.18 -27.89
C MET A 29 5.74 -11.76 -29.21
N ARG A 30 6.22 -12.32 -30.32
CA ARG A 30 5.76 -12.02 -31.69
C ARG A 30 4.27 -12.30 -31.92
N TYR A 31 3.66 -13.17 -31.11
CA TYR A 31 2.26 -13.61 -31.26
C TYR A 31 1.30 -12.93 -30.27
N VAL A 32 1.71 -11.89 -29.56
CA VAL A 32 0.86 -11.21 -28.57
C VAL A 32 -0.25 -10.35 -29.19
N THR A 33 -0.19 -10.08 -30.50
CA THR A 33 -1.12 -9.18 -31.22
C THR A 33 -2.61 -9.32 -30.84
N PRO A 34 -3.21 -10.52 -30.78
CA PRO A 34 -4.61 -10.68 -30.35
C PRO A 34 -4.86 -10.40 -28.85
N PHE A 35 -3.85 -10.54 -27.99
CA PHE A 35 -3.97 -10.35 -26.54
C PHE A 35 -3.33 -9.06 -26.03
N LYS A 36 -2.74 -8.25 -26.92
CA LYS A 36 -1.94 -7.08 -26.56
C LYS A 36 -2.70 -6.08 -25.70
N SER A 37 -3.98 -5.85 -26.00
CA SER A 37 -4.84 -4.96 -25.20
C SER A 37 -5.01 -5.47 -23.78
N GLU A 38 -5.36 -6.75 -23.62
CA GLU A 38 -5.58 -7.38 -22.32
C GLU A 38 -4.29 -7.43 -21.50
N VAL A 39 -3.17 -7.83 -22.12
CA VAL A 39 -1.85 -7.83 -21.46
C VAL A 39 -1.48 -6.42 -21.00
N THR A 40 -1.68 -5.40 -21.81
CA THR A 40 -1.37 -4.00 -21.43
C THR A 40 -2.24 -3.52 -20.27
N GLU A 41 -3.53 -3.83 -20.29
CA GLU A 41 -4.47 -3.47 -19.23
C GLU A 41 -4.10 -4.14 -17.90
N LYS A 42 -3.83 -5.45 -17.93
CA LYS A 42 -3.41 -6.19 -16.73
C LYS A 42 -2.06 -5.71 -16.20
N THR A 43 -1.11 -5.39 -17.07
CA THR A 43 0.18 -4.82 -16.65
C THR A 43 0.00 -3.47 -15.96
N SER A 44 -0.83 -2.57 -16.51
CA SER A 44 -1.11 -1.27 -15.90
C SER A 44 -1.78 -1.43 -14.53
N LEU A 45 -2.78 -2.30 -14.44
CA LEU A 45 -3.49 -2.57 -13.20
C LEU A 45 -2.56 -3.11 -12.11
N LEU A 46 -1.70 -4.07 -12.42
CA LEU A 46 -0.75 -4.62 -11.46
C LEU A 46 0.31 -3.59 -11.04
N ALA A 47 0.76 -2.73 -11.95
CA ALA A 47 1.67 -1.63 -11.63
C ALA A 47 1.01 -0.61 -10.67
N ASP A 48 -0.26 -0.27 -10.89
CA ASP A 48 -1.01 0.62 -9.99
C ASP A 48 -1.16 0.01 -8.60
N VAL A 49 -1.43 -1.30 -8.50
CA VAL A 49 -1.47 -2.02 -7.22
C VAL A 49 -0.12 -1.97 -6.51
N GLN A 50 1.00 -2.11 -7.23
CA GLN A 50 2.35 -2.04 -6.67
C GLN A 50 2.62 -0.68 -6.03
N ASP A 51 2.31 0.40 -6.75
CA ASP A 51 2.48 1.77 -6.27
C ASP A 51 1.60 2.07 -5.03
N ILE A 52 0.36 1.56 -5.02
CA ILE A 52 -0.54 1.69 -3.85
C ILE A 52 0.05 0.98 -2.63
N ILE A 53 0.53 -0.26 -2.79
CA ILE A 53 1.15 -1.03 -1.69
C ILE A 53 2.38 -0.30 -1.14
N GLU A 54 3.24 0.22 -1.99
CA GLU A 54 4.41 0.99 -1.56
C GLU A 54 4.02 2.25 -0.79
N LYS A 55 3.01 2.99 -1.27
CA LYS A 55 2.49 4.17 -0.58
C LYS A 55 1.93 3.81 0.79
N TRP A 56 1.18 2.70 0.89
CA TRP A 56 0.67 2.23 2.17
C TRP A 56 1.78 1.86 3.14
N LEU A 57 2.84 1.19 2.70
CA LEU A 57 4.00 0.86 3.53
C LEU A 57 4.72 2.12 4.03
N LYS A 58 4.91 3.12 3.15
CA LYS A 58 5.51 4.41 3.51
C LYS A 58 4.67 5.12 4.58
N VAL A 59 3.36 5.21 4.36
CA VAL A 59 2.44 5.86 5.31
C VAL A 59 2.36 5.09 6.63
N GLN A 60 2.28 3.76 6.61
CA GLN A 60 2.28 2.91 7.80
C GLN A 60 3.53 3.12 8.66
N THR A 61 4.70 3.20 8.01
CA THR A 61 5.99 3.41 8.67
C THR A 61 6.04 4.78 9.34
N LEU A 62 5.69 5.84 8.60
CA LEU A 62 5.64 7.20 9.13
C LEU A 62 4.61 7.33 10.25
N TRP A 63 3.41 6.78 10.06
CA TRP A 63 2.36 6.79 11.07
C TRP A 63 2.80 6.07 12.36
N THR A 64 3.41 4.89 12.27
CA THR A 64 3.90 4.14 13.44
C THR A 64 4.94 4.94 14.23
N ASN A 65 5.87 5.61 13.53
CA ASN A 65 6.84 6.50 14.17
C ASN A 65 6.15 7.66 14.91
N LEU A 66 5.14 8.27 14.30
CA LEU A 66 4.39 9.37 14.89
C LEU A 66 3.50 8.90 16.06
N VAL A 67 2.89 7.71 15.99
CA VAL A 67 2.14 7.11 17.11
C VAL A 67 3.06 6.99 18.33
N SER A 68 4.28 6.47 18.15
CA SER A 68 5.26 6.33 19.24
C SER A 68 5.57 7.67 19.92
N VAL A 69 5.76 8.72 19.12
CA VAL A 69 6.05 10.08 19.62
C VAL A 69 4.86 10.72 20.33
N PHE A 70 3.65 10.64 19.75
CA PHE A 70 2.48 11.34 20.25
C PHE A 70 1.65 10.59 21.30
N THR A 71 1.89 9.28 21.48
CA THR A 71 1.16 8.45 22.47
C THR A 71 1.93 8.29 23.77
N SER A 72 3.27 8.30 23.71
CA SER A 72 4.14 7.92 24.84
C SER A 72 4.94 9.07 25.45
N GLY A 73 4.99 10.24 24.79
CA GLY A 73 5.96 11.30 25.13
C GLY A 73 5.34 12.58 25.70
N ASP A 74 6.06 13.23 26.62
CA ASP A 74 5.80 14.61 27.05
C ASP A 74 5.88 15.62 25.87
N ILE A 75 6.50 15.22 24.76
CA ILE A 75 6.54 15.96 23.49
C ILE A 75 5.13 16.29 22.99
N ALA A 76 4.15 15.41 23.18
CA ALA A 76 2.76 15.67 22.80
C ALA A 76 2.14 16.85 23.57
N LYS A 77 2.58 17.08 24.82
CA LYS A 77 2.16 18.23 25.64
C LYS A 77 2.85 19.52 25.20
N GLN A 78 4.08 19.41 24.68
CA GLN A 78 4.85 20.54 24.17
C GLN A 78 4.39 21.00 22.78
N MET A 79 3.83 20.09 21.96
CA MET A 79 3.33 20.38 20.61
C MET A 79 1.83 20.06 20.48
N PRO A 80 0.95 20.83 21.14
CA PRO A 80 -0.49 20.54 21.19
C PRO A 80 -1.19 20.71 19.84
N THR A 81 -0.69 21.59 18.95
CA THR A 81 -1.26 21.82 17.62
C THR A 81 -1.00 20.63 16.71
N GLU A 82 0.23 20.12 16.72
CA GLU A 82 0.68 18.96 15.94
C GLU A 82 0.01 17.69 16.45
N SER A 83 -0.13 17.53 17.78
CA SER A 83 -0.88 16.43 18.38
C SER A 83 -2.34 16.41 17.91
N LYS A 84 -3.02 17.57 17.84
CA LYS A 84 -4.39 17.67 17.30
C LYS A 84 -4.45 17.28 15.82
N LYS A 85 -3.49 17.72 15.00
CA LYS A 85 -3.41 17.34 13.58
C LYS A 85 -3.19 15.83 13.42
N PHE A 86 -2.27 15.26 14.21
CA PHE A 86 -1.98 13.84 14.20
C PHE A 86 -3.20 13.00 14.56
N LYS A 87 -3.99 13.38 15.56
CA LYS A 87 -5.24 12.68 15.90
C LYS A 87 -6.24 12.60 14.75
N ASN A 88 -6.28 13.61 13.87
CA ASN A 88 -7.14 13.56 12.69
C ASN A 88 -6.59 12.61 11.63
N ILE A 89 -5.27 12.64 11.40
CA ILE A 89 -4.57 11.71 10.48
C ILE A 89 -4.74 10.27 10.95
N ASP A 90 -4.56 10.03 12.25
CA ASP A 90 -4.74 8.73 12.91
C ASP A 90 -6.13 8.14 12.63
N LYS A 91 -7.19 8.91 12.88
CA LYS A 91 -8.57 8.49 12.59
C LYS A 91 -8.79 8.19 11.10
N GLN A 92 -8.24 9.01 10.21
CA GLN A 92 -8.37 8.79 8.77
C GLN A 92 -7.64 7.53 8.32
N TRP A 93 -6.41 7.33 8.81
CA TRP A 93 -5.60 6.16 8.50
C TRP A 93 -6.28 4.87 8.95
N LEU A 94 -6.77 4.83 10.20
CA LEU A 94 -7.50 3.67 10.72
C LEU A 94 -8.75 3.36 9.87
N LYS A 95 -9.51 4.39 9.47
CA LYS A 95 -10.69 4.22 8.62
C LYS A 95 -10.36 3.69 7.22
N ILE A 96 -9.27 4.15 6.62
CA ILE A 96 -8.80 3.66 5.32
C ILE A 96 -8.42 2.18 5.43
N MET A 97 -7.68 1.83 6.48
CA MET A 97 -7.22 0.46 6.69
C MET A 97 -8.34 -0.50 7.07
N GLU A 98 -9.36 -0.03 7.80
CA GLU A 98 -10.58 -0.81 8.07
C GLU A 98 -11.33 -1.13 6.76
N ARG A 99 -11.55 -0.12 5.91
CA ARG A 99 -12.18 -0.32 4.59
C ARG A 99 -11.37 -1.26 3.70
N ALA A 100 -10.04 -1.12 3.69
CA ALA A 100 -9.15 -2.00 2.95
C ALA A 100 -9.23 -3.46 3.45
N ASN A 101 -9.40 -3.66 4.76
CA ASN A 101 -9.57 -4.98 5.34
C ASN A 101 -10.95 -5.60 5.02
N GLU A 102 -11.99 -4.78 4.87
CA GLU A 102 -13.33 -5.20 4.42
C GLU A 102 -13.33 -5.58 2.92
N GLN A 103 -12.62 -4.83 2.09
CA GLN A 103 -12.46 -5.13 0.67
C GLN A 103 -11.21 -5.97 0.39
N LYS A 104 -11.37 -7.29 0.52
CA LYS A 104 -10.28 -8.25 0.27
C LYS A 104 -9.88 -8.41 -1.20
N ASN A 105 -10.76 -8.00 -2.12
CA ASN A 105 -10.49 -8.06 -3.56
C ASN A 105 -9.96 -6.71 -4.03
N VAL A 106 -8.75 -6.75 -4.59
CA VAL A 106 -8.09 -5.58 -5.21
C VAL A 106 -8.50 -5.44 -6.69
N ILE A 107 -9.02 -6.52 -7.29
CA ILE A 107 -9.46 -6.62 -8.69
C ILE A 107 -10.85 -7.29 -8.71
#